data_AF-A0A9X7F5N0-F1
#
_entry.id   AF-A0A9X7F5N0-F1
#
_cell.length_a   1.000
_cell.length_b   1.000
_cell.length_c   1.000
_cell.angle_alpha   90.00
_cell.angle_beta   90.00
_cell.angle_gamma   90.00
#
_symmetry.space_group_name_H-M   'P 1'
#
loop_
_entity.id
_entity.type
_entity.pdbx_description
1 polymer ?
#
loop_
_entity_poly.entity_id
_entity_poly.type
_entity_poly.pdbx_seq_one_letter_code
_entity_poly.pdbx_strand_id
1 'polypeptide(L)'
;MEQVNLYEILGVSQDADINVIREAYGKLVANPDIQKDAERFKAIGQAFEVLSHPEKRLAYDAAMQYERQEVKDNSFNDTATNVVNTPSSDVKNYVFIAYVTYAVGLLILFTPVVGVIMAYVKRDEAQGSIYASHIDYLIKTFWVSLVGTVLGTFTTLILIGWLILLVTAIWFIYRVVIGLIKLNEDKPVSNQGWF
;
A
#
# COMPACT_ATOMS: atom_id res chain seq x y z
N MET A 1 -1.58 -34.66 11.93
CA MET A 1 -0.86 -35.96 11.87
C MET A 1 -0.57 -36.19 10.41
N GLU A 2 0.69 -36.41 10.04
CA GLU A 2 1.06 -36.71 8.65
C GLU A 2 0.39 -38.03 8.25
N GLN A 3 -0.54 -37.98 7.30
CA GLN A 3 -1.28 -39.16 6.88
C GLN A 3 -0.34 -40.02 6.04
N VAL A 4 0.18 -41.09 6.65
CA VAL A 4 1.18 -41.95 6.01
C VAL A 4 0.54 -42.66 4.80
N ASN A 5 1.13 -42.45 3.63
CA ASN A 5 0.63 -42.99 2.37
C ASN A 5 0.88 -44.52 2.28
N LEU A 6 -0.18 -45.31 2.10
CA LEU A 6 -0.08 -46.78 2.10
C LEU A 6 0.79 -47.33 0.95
N TYR A 7 0.87 -46.62 -0.18
CA TYR A 7 1.73 -46.98 -1.30
C TYR A 7 3.21 -46.76 -0.97
N GLU A 8 3.52 -45.69 -0.23
CA GLU A 8 4.88 -45.39 0.26
C GLU A 8 5.35 -46.42 1.29
N ILE A 9 4.44 -46.92 2.14
CA ILE A 9 4.74 -47.98 3.12
C ILE A 9 5.19 -49.28 2.42
N LEU A 10 4.54 -49.64 1.31
CA LEU A 10 4.91 -50.82 0.52
C LEU A 10 6.03 -50.54 -0.50
N GLY A 11 6.43 -49.28 -0.68
CA GLY A 11 7.46 -48.87 -1.64
C GLY A 11 7.04 -49.08 -3.09
N VAL A 12 5.74 -48.98 -3.39
CA VAL A 12 5.16 -49.20 -4.72
C VAL A 12 4.48 -47.93 -5.23
N SER A 13 4.36 -47.82 -6.54
CA SER A 13 3.65 -46.69 -7.15
C SER A 13 2.13 -46.81 -6.99
N GLN A 14 1.41 -45.67 -7.02
CA GLN A 14 -0.06 -45.63 -6.88
C GLN A 14 -0.79 -46.31 -8.05
N ASP A 15 -0.13 -46.43 -9.21
CA ASP A 15 -0.61 -47.14 -10.41
C ASP A 15 -0.19 -48.62 -10.47
N ALA A 16 0.51 -49.13 -9.44
CA ALA A 16 1.03 -50.49 -9.45
C ALA A 16 -0.08 -51.55 -9.54
N ASP A 17 0.16 -52.59 -10.33
CA ASP A 17 -0.74 -53.74 -10.43
C ASP A 17 -0.75 -54.56 -9.13
N ILE A 18 -1.84 -55.29 -8.90
CA ILE A 18 -2.00 -56.13 -7.71
C ILE A 18 -0.87 -57.16 -7.54
N ASN A 19 -0.30 -57.66 -8.63
CA ASN A 19 0.80 -58.62 -8.57
C ASN A 19 2.08 -57.97 -8.03
N VAL A 20 2.33 -56.71 -8.40
CA VAL A 20 3.47 -55.92 -7.89
C VAL A 20 3.31 -55.65 -6.39
N ILE A 21 2.09 -55.37 -5.93
CA ILE A 21 1.77 -55.15 -4.51
C ILE A 21 2.02 -56.42 -3.69
N ARG A 22 1.61 -57.59 -4.19
CA ARG A 22 1.86 -58.89 -3.53
C ARG A 22 3.34 -59.24 -3.49
N GLU A 23 4.06 -58.98 -4.58
CA GLU A 23 5.50 -59.22 -4.65
C GLU A 23 6.27 -58.33 -3.67
N ALA A 24 5.92 -57.03 -3.61
CA ALA A 24 6.51 -56.07 -2.68
C ALA A 24 6.27 -56.48 -1.22
N TYR A 25 5.04 -56.88 -0.87
CA TYR A 25 4.71 -57.38 0.45
C TYR A 25 5.55 -58.62 0.83
N GLY A 26 5.66 -59.60 -0.08
CA GLY A 26 6.46 -60.81 0.15
C GLY A 26 7.95 -60.49 0.40
N LYS A 27 8.51 -59.55 -0.36
CA LYS A 27 9.90 -59.08 -0.18
C LYS A 27 10.10 -58.38 1.18
N LEU A 28 9.15 -57.55 1.61
CA LEU A 28 9.23 -56.82 2.87
C LEU A 28 9.08 -57.75 4.09
N VAL A 29 8.17 -58.73 4.04
CA VAL A 29 7.98 -59.70 5.12
C VAL A 29 9.17 -60.65 5.26
N ALA A 30 9.81 -61.02 4.15
CA ALA A 30 11.02 -61.85 4.17
C ALA A 30 12.26 -61.10 4.70
N ASN A 31 12.21 -59.77 4.84
CA ASN A 31 13.32 -58.98 5.34
C ASN A 31 13.49 -59.15 6.87
N PRO A 32 14.64 -59.66 7.35
CA PRO A 32 14.89 -59.83 8.79
C PRO A 32 14.79 -58.54 9.61
N ASP A 33 15.05 -57.38 9.01
CA ASP A 33 14.99 -56.09 9.70
C ASP A 33 13.55 -55.65 9.97
N ILE A 34 12.63 -55.94 9.03
CA ILE A 34 11.19 -55.66 9.21
C ILE A 34 10.57 -56.62 10.22
N GLN A 35 11.02 -57.88 10.28
CA GLN A 35 10.53 -58.85 11.26
C GLN A 35 10.88 -58.46 12.72
N LYS A 36 11.96 -57.69 12.91
CA LYS A 36 12.36 -57.17 14.23
C LYS A 36 11.61 -55.89 14.62
N ASP A 37 11.01 -55.20 13.66
CA ASP A 37 10.26 -53.96 13.87
C ASP A 37 8.75 -54.23 13.82
N ALA A 38 8.16 -54.43 15.00
CA ALA A 38 6.75 -54.73 15.14
C ALA A 38 5.82 -53.62 14.60
N GLU A 39 6.24 -52.36 14.68
CA GLU A 39 5.43 -51.22 14.21
C GLU A 39 5.41 -51.18 12.67
N ARG A 40 6.58 -51.33 12.04
CA ARG A 40 6.68 -51.38 10.58
C ARG A 40 6.04 -52.64 10.00
N PHE A 41 6.22 -53.79 10.63
CA PHE A 41 5.55 -55.04 10.21
C PHE A 41 4.03 -54.88 10.23
N LYS A 42 3.49 -54.26 11.30
CA LYS A 42 2.07 -53.95 11.42
C LYS A 42 1.59 -52.96 10.35
N ALA A 43 2.33 -51.88 10.10
CA ALA A 43 2.00 -50.89 9.08
C ALA A 43 2.01 -51.48 7.66
N ILE A 44 2.98 -52.33 7.34
CA ILE A 44 3.08 -53.06 6.06
C ILE A 44 1.91 -54.03 5.89
N GLY A 45 1.53 -54.75 6.95
CA GLY A 45 0.34 -55.61 6.94
C GLY A 45 -0.95 -54.83 6.71
N GLN A 46 -1.12 -53.68 7.35
CA GLN A 46 -2.28 -52.80 7.17
C GLN A 46 -2.34 -52.21 5.75
N ALA A 47 -1.20 -51.76 5.22
CA ALA A 47 -1.11 -51.27 3.86
C ALA A 47 -1.46 -52.37 2.84
N PHE A 48 -0.93 -53.58 3.02
CA PHE A 48 -1.28 -54.71 2.16
C PHE A 48 -2.75 -55.10 2.27
N GLU A 49 -3.33 -55.12 3.47
CA GLU A 49 -4.76 -55.47 3.66
C GLU A 49 -5.70 -54.54 2.87
N VAL A 50 -5.39 -53.25 2.83
CA VAL A 50 -6.19 -52.25 2.09
C VAL A 50 -5.87 -52.29 0.59
N LEU A 51 -4.59 -52.33 0.21
CA LEU A 51 -4.18 -52.23 -1.19
C LEU A 51 -4.33 -53.53 -2.00
N SER A 52 -4.39 -54.68 -1.32
CA SER A 52 -4.54 -55.98 -1.98
C SER A 52 -5.97 -56.29 -2.44
N HIS A 53 -6.96 -55.58 -1.90
CA HIS A 53 -8.37 -55.74 -2.23
C HIS A 53 -8.81 -54.58 -3.14
N PRO A 54 -9.29 -54.85 -4.38
CA PRO A 54 -9.64 -53.80 -5.34
C PRO A 54 -10.63 -52.77 -4.79
N GLU A 55 -11.65 -53.22 -4.06
CA GLU A 55 -12.66 -52.32 -3.47
C GLU A 55 -12.10 -51.43 -2.37
N LYS A 56 -11.25 -51.98 -1.49
CA LYS A 56 -10.62 -51.22 -0.40
C LYS A 56 -9.59 -50.22 -0.91
N ARG A 57 -8.83 -50.61 -1.94
CA ARG A 57 -7.89 -49.72 -2.64
C ARG A 57 -8.61 -48.53 -3.28
N LEU A 58 -9.71 -48.82 -3.99
CA LEU A 58 -10.52 -47.76 -4.61
C LEU A 58 -11.08 -46.78 -3.58
N ALA A 59 -11.58 -47.28 -2.45
CA ALA A 59 -12.07 -46.45 -1.37
C ALA A 59 -10.95 -45.57 -0.76
N TYR A 60 -9.76 -46.14 -0.58
CA TYR A 60 -8.58 -45.40 -0.10
C TYR A 60 -8.13 -44.32 -1.08
N ASP A 61 -8.05 -44.63 -2.37
CA ASP A 61 -7.69 -43.69 -3.42
C ASP A 61 -8.70 -42.53 -3.53
N ALA A 62 -10.00 -42.84 -3.41
CA ALA A 62 -11.05 -41.84 -3.38
C ALA A 62 -10.91 -40.91 -2.15
N ALA A 63 -10.70 -41.47 -0.96
CA ALA A 63 -10.50 -40.69 0.26
C ALA A 63 -9.26 -39.77 0.18
N MET A 64 -8.14 -40.27 -0.34
CA MET A 64 -6.92 -39.48 -0.58
C MET A 64 -7.15 -38.33 -1.57
N GLN A 65 -8.01 -38.52 -2.56
CA GLN A 65 -8.39 -37.46 -3.49
C GLN A 65 -9.25 -36.39 -2.82
N TYR A 66 -10.20 -36.77 -1.97
CA TYR A 66 -11.01 -35.83 -1.18
C TYR A 66 -10.14 -34.97 -0.26
N GLU A 67 -9.23 -35.59 0.51
CA GLU A 67 -8.38 -34.88 1.48
C GLU A 67 -7.38 -33.95 0.76
N ARG A 68 -6.86 -34.36 -0.40
CA ARG A 68 -6.00 -33.51 -1.25
C ARG A 68 -6.76 -32.29 -1.80
N GLN A 69 -8.05 -32.44 -2.11
CA GLN A 69 -8.89 -31.33 -2.58
C GLN A 69 -9.21 -30.37 -1.44
N GLU A 70 -9.55 -30.88 -0.25
CA GLU A 70 -9.86 -30.08 0.94
C GLU A 70 -8.66 -29.24 1.41
N VAL A 71 -7.45 -29.81 1.42
CA VAL A 71 -6.22 -29.08 1.79
C VAL A 71 -5.90 -27.96 0.78
N LYS A 72 -6.12 -28.20 -0.51
CA LYS A 72 -5.93 -27.17 -1.54
C LYS A 72 -6.94 -26.03 -1.35
N ASP A 73 -8.21 -26.34 -1.21
CA ASP A 73 -9.29 -25.36 -1.04
C ASP A 73 -9.06 -24.47 0.19
N ASN A 74 -8.71 -25.07 1.33
CA ASN A 74 -8.42 -24.35 2.56
C ASN A 74 -7.18 -23.44 2.45
N SER A 75 -6.11 -23.88 1.78
CA SER A 75 -4.90 -23.06 1.58
C SER A 75 -5.14 -21.84 0.69
N PHE A 76 -6.00 -21.97 -0.33
CA PHE A 76 -6.43 -20.84 -1.16
C PHE A 76 -7.28 -19.85 -0.36
N ASN A 77 -8.18 -20.35 0.50
CA ASN A 77 -9.04 -19.52 1.34
C ASN A 77 -8.25 -18.75 2.42
N ASP A 78 -7.22 -19.36 3.03
CA ASP A 78 -6.38 -18.69 4.04
C ASP A 78 -5.53 -17.56 3.44
N THR A 79 -5.01 -17.75 2.23
CA THR A 79 -4.22 -16.70 1.56
C THR A 79 -5.11 -15.54 1.12
N ALA A 80 -6.31 -15.82 0.62
CA ALA A 80 -7.26 -14.79 0.19
C ALA A 80 -7.85 -14.00 1.37
N THR A 81 -8.16 -14.65 2.49
CA THR A 81 -8.75 -14.00 3.67
C THR A 81 -7.76 -13.06 4.38
N ASN A 82 -6.46 -13.41 4.44
CA ASN A 82 -5.45 -12.56 5.08
C ASN A 82 -5.12 -11.27 4.28
N VAL A 83 -5.24 -11.29 2.95
CA VAL A 83 -5.06 -10.08 2.12
C VAL A 83 -6.28 -9.16 2.20
N VAL A 84 -7.49 -9.71 2.42
CA VAL A 84 -8.74 -8.96 2.45
C VAL A 84 -9.03 -8.33 3.83
N ASN A 85 -8.46 -8.84 4.92
CA ASN A 85 -8.77 -8.42 6.29
C ASN A 85 -7.94 -7.22 6.83
N THR A 86 -7.27 -6.44 5.97
CA THR A 86 -6.82 -5.10 6.40
C THR A 86 -8.06 -4.22 6.51
N PRO A 87 -8.37 -3.60 7.68
CA PRO A 87 -9.56 -2.76 7.84
C PRO A 87 -9.57 -1.69 6.74
N SER A 88 -10.44 -1.87 5.74
CA SER A 88 -10.37 -1.07 4.51
C SER A 88 -10.56 0.43 4.79
N SER A 89 -11.18 0.77 5.92
CA SER A 89 -11.34 2.13 6.42
C SER A 89 -10.01 2.81 6.70
N ASP A 90 -9.04 2.12 7.31
CA ASP A 90 -7.82 2.76 7.80
C ASP A 90 -6.89 3.15 6.64
N VAL A 91 -6.78 2.25 5.66
CA VAL A 91 -6.04 2.50 4.42
C VAL A 91 -6.76 3.56 3.58
N LYS A 92 -8.08 3.49 3.43
CA LYS A 92 -8.86 4.51 2.69
C LYS A 92 -8.73 5.89 3.35
N ASN A 93 -8.80 5.98 4.67
CA ASN A 93 -8.63 7.23 5.40
C ASN A 93 -7.22 7.79 5.25
N TYR A 94 -6.19 6.96 5.36
CA TYR A 94 -4.81 7.40 5.16
C TYR A 94 -4.56 7.92 3.73
N VAL A 95 -5.00 7.17 2.72
CA VAL A 95 -4.89 7.56 1.31
C VAL A 95 -5.69 8.84 1.04
N PHE A 96 -6.90 8.96 1.59
CA PHE A 96 -7.72 10.17 1.48
C PHE A 96 -7.05 11.40 2.10
N ILE A 97 -6.51 11.27 3.32
CA ILE A 97 -5.77 12.34 4.00
C ILE A 97 -4.55 12.76 3.17
N ALA A 98 -3.81 11.81 2.57
CA ALA A 98 -2.69 12.11 1.70
C ALA A 98 -3.11 12.89 0.45
N TYR A 99 -4.21 12.50 -0.21
CA TYR A 99 -4.76 13.23 -1.35
C TYR A 99 -5.23 14.64 -0.99
N VAL A 100 -5.96 14.79 0.12
CA VAL A 100 -6.40 16.12 0.59
C VAL A 100 -5.20 17.00 0.92
N THR A 101 -4.17 16.45 1.58
CA THR A 101 -2.93 17.19 1.90
C THR A 101 -2.21 17.65 0.63
N TYR A 102 -2.09 16.79 -0.38
CA TYR A 102 -1.49 17.17 -1.67
C TYR A 102 -2.34 18.21 -2.44
N ALA A 103 -3.66 18.05 -2.45
CA ALA A 103 -4.56 18.99 -3.12
C ALA A 103 -4.53 20.36 -2.44
N VAL A 104 -4.56 20.42 -1.11
CA VAL A 104 -4.45 21.66 -0.34
C VAL A 104 -3.06 22.30 -0.51
N GLY A 105 -1.99 21.49 -0.49
CA GLY A 105 -0.63 21.96 -0.76
C GLY A 105 -0.47 22.58 -2.15
N LEU A 106 -1.15 22.04 -3.17
CA LEU A 106 -1.19 22.62 -4.51
C LEU A 106 -2.01 23.92 -4.56
N LEU A 107 -3.18 23.96 -3.92
CA LEU A 107 -4.08 25.14 -3.99
C LEU A 107 -3.49 26.40 -3.35
N ILE A 108 -2.62 26.26 -2.35
CA ILE A 108 -1.94 27.39 -1.69
C ILE A 108 -0.95 28.09 -2.65
N LEU A 109 -0.35 27.37 -3.62
CA LEU A 109 0.60 27.97 -4.57
C LEU A 109 -0.08 28.68 -5.75
N PHE A 110 -1.26 28.21 -6.20
CA PHE A 110 -1.88 28.67 -7.45
C PHE A 110 -2.93 29.78 -7.30
N THR A 111 -3.58 29.90 -6.13
CA THR A 111 -4.62 30.92 -5.90
C THR A 111 -4.15 32.37 -6.16
N PRO A 112 -2.94 32.81 -5.73
CA PRO A 112 -2.49 34.18 -6.03
C PRO A 112 -2.07 34.40 -7.50
N VAL A 113 -1.85 33.35 -8.28
CA VAL A 113 -1.38 33.45 -9.68
C VAL A 113 -2.42 34.13 -10.56
N VAL A 114 -3.70 33.76 -10.43
CA VAL A 114 -4.80 34.39 -11.20
C VAL A 114 -4.94 35.87 -10.86
N GLY A 115 -4.85 36.21 -9.56
CA GLY A 115 -4.89 37.60 -9.10
C GLY A 115 -3.72 38.43 -9.62
N VAL A 116 -2.51 37.85 -9.66
CA VAL A 116 -1.31 38.52 -10.18
C VAL A 116 -1.35 38.67 -11.69
N ILE A 117 -1.82 37.65 -12.44
CA ILE A 117 -2.02 37.75 -13.89
C ILE A 117 -3.01 38.88 -14.20
N MET A 118 -4.15 38.92 -13.50
CA MET A 118 -5.12 40.02 -13.63
C MET A 118 -4.52 41.38 -13.28
N ALA A 119 -3.67 41.43 -12.24
CA ALA A 119 -2.96 42.64 -11.85
C ALA A 119 -2.01 43.13 -12.94
N TYR A 120 -1.23 42.24 -13.58
CA TYR A 120 -0.36 42.59 -14.71
C TYR A 120 -1.16 43.05 -15.94
N VAL A 121 -2.26 42.36 -16.27
CA VAL A 121 -3.11 42.71 -17.42
C VAL A 121 -3.74 44.10 -17.25
N LYS A 122 -4.21 44.44 -16.04
CA LYS A 122 -4.87 45.73 -15.75
C LYS A 122 -3.93 46.84 -15.30
N ARG A 123 -2.63 46.56 -15.19
CA ARG A 123 -1.64 47.51 -14.64
C ARG A 123 -1.58 48.80 -15.45
N ASP A 124 -1.61 48.70 -16.77
CA ASP A 124 -1.46 49.86 -17.66
C ASP A 124 -2.73 50.71 -17.72
N GLU A 125 -3.91 50.09 -17.61
CA GLU A 125 -5.20 50.77 -17.52
C GLU A 125 -5.40 51.50 -16.18
N ALA A 126 -4.80 50.99 -15.11
CA ALA A 126 -4.89 51.61 -13.79
C ALA A 126 -3.97 52.82 -13.63
N GLN A 127 -3.07 53.11 -14.60
CA GLN A 127 -2.13 54.23 -14.52
C GLN A 127 -2.88 55.56 -14.41
N GLY A 128 -2.51 56.37 -13.42
CA GLY A 128 -3.21 57.62 -13.09
C GLY A 128 -4.33 57.48 -12.06
N SER A 129 -4.64 56.26 -11.60
CA SER A 129 -5.58 55.99 -10.49
C SER A 129 -4.86 55.59 -9.21
N ILE A 130 -5.56 55.68 -8.07
CA ILE A 130 -5.07 55.20 -6.76
C ILE A 130 -4.81 53.68 -6.75
N TYR A 131 -5.42 52.93 -7.68
CA TYR A 131 -5.32 51.48 -7.79
C TYR A 131 -4.00 51.00 -8.41
N ALA A 132 -3.30 51.84 -9.20
CA ALA A 132 -1.99 51.49 -9.77
C ALA A 132 -0.97 51.12 -8.68
N SER A 133 -0.94 51.89 -7.59
CA SER A 133 -0.06 51.61 -6.45
C SER A 133 -0.40 50.27 -5.77
N HIS A 134 -1.68 49.90 -5.71
CA HIS A 134 -2.14 48.63 -5.14
C HIS A 134 -1.76 47.44 -6.02
N ILE A 135 -1.86 47.60 -7.34
CA ILE A 135 -1.41 46.59 -8.31
C ILE A 135 0.09 46.33 -8.16
N ASP A 136 0.92 47.38 -8.16
CA ASP A 136 2.37 47.24 -7.96
C ASP A 136 2.71 46.62 -6.60
N TYR A 137 1.96 46.98 -5.55
CA TYR A 137 2.12 46.45 -4.20
C TYR A 137 1.77 44.96 -4.10
N LEU A 138 0.68 44.52 -4.74
CA LEU A 138 0.28 43.12 -4.81
C LEU A 138 1.28 42.29 -5.62
N ILE A 139 1.75 42.80 -6.76
CA ILE A 139 2.76 42.14 -7.60
C ILE A 139 4.06 41.90 -6.81
N LYS A 140 4.56 42.94 -6.11
CA LYS A 140 5.77 42.80 -5.27
C LYS A 140 5.56 41.82 -4.11
N THR A 141 4.40 41.90 -3.46
CA THR A 141 4.05 41.03 -2.33
C THR A 141 4.01 39.56 -2.75
N PHE A 142 3.47 39.29 -3.94
CA PHE A 142 3.47 37.95 -4.54
C PHE A 142 4.87 37.42 -4.81
N TRP A 143 5.74 38.18 -5.48
CA TRP A 143 7.08 37.66 -5.84
C TRP A 143 7.96 37.41 -4.61
N VAL A 144 7.86 38.28 -3.59
CA VAL A 144 8.60 38.07 -2.34
C VAL A 144 8.08 36.85 -1.58
N SER A 145 6.76 36.69 -1.47
CA SER A 145 6.20 35.51 -0.80
C SER A 145 6.50 34.23 -1.57
N LEU A 146 6.47 34.25 -2.90
CA LEU A 146 6.83 33.10 -3.73
C LEU A 146 8.28 32.68 -3.50
N VAL A 147 9.23 33.62 -3.53
CA VAL A 147 10.64 33.33 -3.26
C VAL A 147 10.84 32.85 -1.83
N GLY A 148 10.22 33.52 -0.85
CA GLY A 148 10.30 33.14 0.56
C GLY A 148 9.75 31.74 0.83
N THR A 149 8.62 31.38 0.21
CA THR A 149 8.03 30.05 0.30
C THR A 149 8.91 28.99 -0.37
N VAL A 150 9.40 29.24 -1.58
CA VAL A 150 10.28 28.30 -2.29
C VAL A 150 11.57 28.06 -1.50
N LEU A 151 12.24 29.13 -1.06
CA LEU A 151 13.47 29.03 -0.26
C LEU A 151 13.23 28.36 1.11
N GLY A 152 12.12 28.72 1.76
CA GLY A 152 11.69 28.10 3.01
C GLY A 152 11.49 26.59 2.85
N THR A 153 10.77 26.16 1.81
CA THR A 153 10.56 24.73 1.50
C THR A 153 11.89 24.00 1.27
N PHE A 154 12.81 24.54 0.46
CA PHE A 154 14.11 23.90 0.20
C PHE A 154 14.99 23.76 1.46
N THR A 155 14.86 24.67 2.42
CA THR A 155 15.65 24.68 3.65
C THR A 155 14.98 23.97 4.83
N THR A 156 13.77 23.40 4.64
CA THR A 156 13.06 22.63 5.67
C THR A 156 13.83 21.38 6.12
N LEU A 157 14.68 20.81 5.25
CA LEU A 157 15.53 19.66 5.57
C LEU A 157 16.51 19.92 6.72
N ILE A 158 16.89 21.19 6.94
CA ILE A 158 17.81 21.62 8.01
C ILE A 158 17.01 22.26 9.17
N LEU A 159 15.69 22.04 9.23
CA LEU A 159 14.73 22.61 10.19
C LEU A 159 14.57 24.14 10.20
N ILE A 160 15.52 24.89 9.65
CA ILE A 160 15.50 26.36 9.53
C ILE A 160 14.37 26.83 8.60
N GLY A 161 14.01 26.02 7.60
CA GLY A 161 12.94 26.37 6.66
C GLY A 161 11.59 26.66 7.31
N TRP A 162 11.27 26.03 8.43
CA TRP A 162 10.02 26.29 9.16
C TRP A 162 9.93 27.72 9.68
N LEU A 163 11.05 28.29 10.15
CA LEU A 163 11.11 29.68 10.61
C LEU A 163 10.98 30.65 9.44
N ILE A 164 11.64 30.36 8.31
CA ILE A 164 11.54 31.17 7.09
C ILE A 164 10.10 31.20 6.57
N LEU A 165 9.42 30.05 6.55
CA LEU A 165 8.02 29.95 6.13
C LEU A 165 7.10 30.73 7.09
N LEU A 166 7.31 30.62 8.40
CA LEU A 166 6.51 31.34 9.39
C LEU A 166 6.67 32.86 9.28
N VAL A 167 7.90 33.36 9.13
CA VAL A 167 8.16 34.79 8.92
C VAL A 167 7.54 35.27 7.59
N THR A 168 7.69 34.51 6.52
CA THR A 168 7.10 34.82 5.20
C THR A 168 5.58 34.88 5.28
N ALA A 169 4.95 33.95 6.01
CA ALA A 169 3.50 33.91 6.20
C ALA A 169 2.99 35.13 6.98
N ILE A 170 3.63 35.47 8.12
CA ILE A 170 3.26 36.65 8.91
C ILE A 170 3.40 37.93 8.09
N TRP A 171 4.52 38.07 7.36
CA TRP A 171 4.75 39.21 6.49
C TRP A 171 3.72 39.32 5.37
N PHE A 172 3.38 38.20 4.71
CA PHE A 172 2.36 38.16 3.66
C PHE A 172 0.98 38.60 4.18
N ILE A 173 0.56 38.04 5.33
CA ILE A 173 -0.72 38.39 5.96
C ILE A 173 -0.75 39.88 6.30
N TYR A 174 0.29 40.40 6.94
CA TYR A 174 0.42 41.82 7.26
C TYR A 174 0.24 42.72 6.02
N ARG A 175 0.96 42.42 4.93
CA ARG A 175 0.91 43.19 3.68
C ARG A 175 -0.48 43.16 3.06
N VAL A 176 -1.13 42.00 3.00
CA VAL A 176 -2.49 41.87 2.44
C VAL A 176 -3.49 42.69 3.27
N VAL A 177 -3.45 42.58 4.61
CA VAL A 177 -4.36 43.33 5.49
C VAL A 177 -4.17 44.84 5.34
N ILE A 178 -2.93 45.34 5.32
CA ILE A 178 -2.65 46.78 5.14
C ILE A 178 -3.08 47.26 3.74
N GLY A 179 -2.85 46.44 2.71
CA GLY A 179 -3.31 46.75 1.36
C GLY A 179 -4.84 46.88 1.29
N LEU A 180 -5.58 45.97 1.95
CA LEU A 180 -7.04 46.02 1.99
C LEU A 180 -7.58 47.19 2.82
N ILE A 181 -6.96 47.50 3.97
CA ILE A 181 -7.36 48.66 4.78
C ILE A 181 -7.19 49.95 3.97
N LYS A 182 -6.05 50.14 3.31
CA LYS A 182 -5.79 51.34 2.50
C LYS A 182 -6.69 51.44 1.27
N LEU A 183 -7.01 50.30 0.65
CA LEU A 183 -7.98 50.23 -0.44
C LEU A 183 -9.37 50.67 0.03
N ASN A 184 -9.82 50.21 1.21
CA ASN A 184 -11.11 50.59 1.79
C ASN A 184 -11.15 52.06 2.24
N GLU A 185 -9.99 52.68 2.46
CA GLU A 185 -9.86 54.10 2.79
C GLU A 185 -9.63 54.99 1.55
N ASP A 186 -9.65 54.45 0.33
CA ASP A 186 -9.33 55.15 -0.93
C ASP A 186 -7.94 55.82 -0.92
N LYS A 187 -6.98 55.26 -0.16
CA LYS A 187 -5.62 55.79 -0.02
C LYS A 187 -4.61 54.95 -0.78
N PRO A 188 -3.59 55.54 -1.43
CA PRO A 188 -2.54 54.77 -2.08
C PRO A 188 -1.66 54.01 -1.08
N VAL A 189 -1.09 52.91 -1.55
CA VAL A 189 -0.07 52.14 -0.80
C VAL A 189 1.33 52.58 -1.21
N SER A 190 2.28 52.51 -0.27
CA SER A 190 3.67 52.81 -0.57
C SER A 190 4.28 51.70 -1.43
N ASN A 191 4.82 52.07 -2.59
CA ASN A 191 5.53 51.16 -3.49
C ASN A 191 7.06 51.27 -3.39
N GLN A 192 7.57 52.19 -2.56
CA GLN A 192 9.01 52.50 -2.42
C GLN A 192 9.71 51.71 -1.29
N GLY A 193 8.98 50.94 -0.49
CA GLY A 193 9.51 50.20 0.66
C GLY A 193 9.01 48.76 0.73
N TRP A 194 9.78 47.92 1.44
CA TRP A 194 9.48 46.51 1.67
C TRP A 194 8.57 46.26 2.89
N PHE A 195 8.24 47.33 3.62
CA PHE A 195 7.34 47.37 4.78
C PHE A 195 6.13 48.23 4.45
#